data_AF-A0AAW1NRW2-F1
#
_entry.id   AF-A0AAW1NRW2-F1
#
_cell.length_a   1.000
_cell.length_b   1.000
_cell.length_c   1.000
_cell.angle_alpha   90.00
_cell.angle_beta   90.00
_cell.angle_gamma   90.00
#
_symmetry.space_group_name_H-M   'P 1'
#
loop_
_entity.id
_entity.type
_entity.pdbx_description
1 polymer ?
#
loop_
_entity_poly.entity_id
_entity_poly.type
_entity_poly.pdbx_seq_one_letter_code
_entity_poly.pdbx_strand_id
1 'polypeptide(L)'
;MALAQDPSDIDVVPSGQGSRTYRANKRKEALKAKNRRAQARYRSRQKEKFTDYKTAIDDLTEQLDKLSAEKDALAADKAMLESCLQLSYQKGLTCPSSAEGLELVSPSAETYQQAIWKTARVDGPLLDAMLSVFARARKACGLPPLSREEVANTMLHEVFNRKEMCVQGIAALLSKLDAEGSQEAFEELVDFMKEQAVMFNLLYTQHGQLARVMEAAHVQTCRAKFGQASASFWVEVADALALTEQQQKRMLHLRRELLARMEDVRQKRVAVLNSIKGTLPTNINCDANGNSFAGTFVQGTHSVDLLRQSLHQEHCTTHEFAKAIRKTVLSPYQHAVLEVRSFPHKVDLLAICDVIGTQSKPSEPALTLDLDRAHSGLRLLDQMGSADLSPLDPSAPIPSAHMSATPFLPMAQGAPSTIPMTHAAVSEPQAAQSWPPSSSSEPLHLTSSDPLHLGTRDTSGTCPPHMGSVSEGAGEADEVGSLAMGSPRFSLKMRNSEMDALLLDL
;
A
#
# COMPACT_ATOMS: atom_id res chain seq x y z
N MET A 1 -43.17 -8.15 -41.02
CA MET A 1 -43.34 -8.56 -42.42
C MET A 1 -43.50 -10.08 -42.44
N ALA A 2 -44.62 -10.54 -43.01
CA ALA A 2 -44.98 -11.93 -43.35
C ALA A 2 -45.04 -12.99 -42.23
N LEU A 3 -46.24 -13.09 -41.63
CA LEU A 3 -46.82 -14.34 -41.15
C LEU A 3 -46.95 -15.32 -42.33
N ALA A 4 -46.45 -16.55 -42.19
CA ALA A 4 -46.79 -17.67 -43.05
C ALA A 4 -47.16 -18.87 -42.17
N GLN A 5 -48.46 -18.98 -41.90
CA GLN A 5 -49.12 -20.22 -41.52
C GLN A 5 -49.25 -21.05 -42.80
N ASP A 6 -48.90 -22.33 -42.74
CA ASP A 6 -49.30 -23.32 -43.75
C ASP A 6 -49.44 -24.69 -43.09
N PRO A 7 -50.25 -25.61 -43.67
CA PRO A 7 -51.34 -26.23 -42.95
C PRO A 7 -51.04 -27.70 -42.64
N SER A 8 -51.89 -28.25 -41.80
CA SER A 8 -52.08 -29.67 -41.52
C SER A 8 -52.14 -30.54 -42.78
N ASP A 9 -51.05 -31.24 -43.09
CA ASP A 9 -51.08 -32.45 -43.92
C ASP A 9 -51.38 -33.67 -43.02
N ILE A 10 -52.62 -34.14 -43.13
CA ILE A 10 -53.10 -35.40 -42.56
C ILE A 10 -52.65 -36.52 -43.51
N ASP A 11 -51.54 -37.18 -43.19
CA ASP A 11 -51.05 -38.33 -43.93
C ASP A 11 -51.97 -39.55 -43.69
N VAL A 12 -52.72 -39.92 -44.74
CA VAL A 12 -53.47 -41.17 -44.86
C VAL A 12 -52.47 -42.34 -44.85
N VAL A 13 -52.57 -43.20 -43.84
CA VAL A 13 -51.74 -44.41 -43.69
C VAL A 13 -52.21 -45.49 -44.67
N PRO A 14 -51.39 -45.90 -45.67
CA PRO A 14 -51.71 -47.04 -46.50
C PRO A 14 -51.29 -48.33 -45.77
N SER A 15 -52.28 -49.13 -45.40
CA SER A 15 -52.11 -50.50 -44.92
C SER A 15 -51.73 -51.42 -46.10
N GLY A 16 -50.42 -51.62 -46.31
CA GLY A 16 -49.94 -52.50 -47.37
C GLY A 16 -48.55 -53.05 -47.06
N GLN A 17 -48.39 -54.37 -47.18
CA GLN A 17 -47.21 -55.15 -46.78
C GLN A 17 -45.89 -54.83 -47.53
N GLY A 18 -45.82 -53.74 -48.31
CA GLY A 18 -44.57 -53.14 -48.84
C GLY A 18 -43.83 -52.21 -47.87
N SER A 19 -44.36 -51.99 -46.66
CA SER A 19 -43.89 -50.95 -45.72
C SER A 19 -42.48 -51.16 -45.14
N ARG A 20 -41.99 -52.40 -45.04
CA ARG A 20 -40.69 -52.68 -44.39
C ARG A 20 -39.48 -52.25 -45.22
N THR A 21 -39.48 -52.50 -46.52
CA THR A 21 -38.36 -52.14 -47.41
C THR A 21 -38.28 -50.63 -47.64
N TYR A 22 -39.43 -49.96 -47.79
CA TYR A 22 -39.50 -48.50 -47.88
C TYR A 22 -38.96 -47.80 -46.62
N ARG A 23 -39.37 -48.26 -45.42
CA ARG A 23 -38.84 -47.74 -44.14
C ARG A 23 -37.35 -47.99 -43.97
N ALA A 24 -36.84 -49.14 -44.40
CA ALA A 24 -35.41 -49.46 -44.36
C ALA A 24 -34.60 -48.53 -45.28
N ASN A 25 -35.09 -48.27 -46.50
CA ASN A 25 -34.45 -47.34 -47.43
C ASN A 25 -34.47 -45.89 -46.93
N LYS A 26 -35.61 -45.42 -46.41
CA LYS A 26 -35.73 -44.09 -45.78
C LYS A 26 -34.78 -43.93 -44.58
N ARG A 27 -34.61 -44.99 -43.78
CA ARG A 27 -33.63 -45.01 -42.66
C ARG A 27 -32.18 -44.97 -43.16
N LYS A 28 -31.87 -45.70 -44.23
CA LYS A 28 -30.53 -45.70 -44.86
C LYS A 28 -30.19 -44.32 -45.44
N GLU A 29 -31.15 -43.64 -46.07
CA GLU A 29 -30.99 -42.28 -46.58
C GLU A 29 -30.82 -41.26 -45.45
N ALA A 30 -31.62 -41.36 -44.39
CA ALA A 30 -31.47 -40.53 -43.20
C ALA A 30 -30.09 -40.71 -42.54
N LEU A 31 -29.57 -41.94 -42.48
CA LEU A 31 -28.23 -42.22 -41.96
C LEU A 31 -27.13 -41.64 -42.86
N LYS A 32 -27.26 -41.78 -44.18
CA LYS A 32 -26.34 -41.13 -45.15
C LYS A 32 -26.36 -39.62 -45.01
N ALA A 33 -27.54 -39.01 -44.87
CA ALA A 33 -27.66 -37.58 -44.65
C ALA A 33 -27.03 -37.14 -43.31
N LYS A 34 -27.23 -37.91 -42.24
CA LYS A 34 -26.60 -37.67 -40.93
C LYS A 34 -25.07 -37.76 -41.02
N ASN A 35 -24.54 -38.76 -41.72
CA ASN A 35 -23.10 -38.91 -41.95
C ASN A 35 -22.53 -37.77 -42.80
N ARG A 36 -23.22 -37.34 -43.86
CA ARG A 36 -22.80 -36.16 -44.65
C ARG A 36 -22.75 -34.90 -43.79
N ARG A 37 -23.76 -34.66 -42.94
CA ARG A 37 -23.77 -33.53 -41.99
C ARG A 37 -22.64 -33.65 -40.96
N ALA A 38 -22.38 -34.83 -40.43
CA ALA A 38 -21.29 -35.05 -39.48
C ALA A 38 -19.91 -34.81 -40.13
N GLN A 39 -19.69 -35.31 -41.34
CA GLN A 39 -18.46 -35.05 -42.10
C GLN A 39 -18.30 -33.58 -42.47
N ALA A 40 -19.38 -32.89 -42.86
CA ALA A 40 -19.35 -31.45 -43.13
C ALA A 40 -18.99 -30.65 -41.88
N ARG A 41 -19.59 -30.98 -40.71
CA ARG A 41 -19.23 -30.36 -39.43
C ARG A 41 -17.79 -30.64 -39.04
N TYR A 42 -17.30 -31.86 -39.23
CA TYR A 42 -15.90 -32.21 -38.97
C TYR A 42 -14.95 -31.41 -39.84
N ARG A 43 -15.20 -31.34 -41.15
CA ARG A 43 -14.39 -30.52 -42.08
C ARG A 43 -14.44 -29.04 -41.74
N SER A 44 -15.60 -28.52 -41.35
CA SER A 44 -15.77 -27.14 -40.89
C SER A 44 -14.90 -26.86 -39.66
N ARG A 45 -14.95 -27.73 -38.64
CA ARG A 45 -14.12 -27.60 -37.43
C ARG A 45 -12.63 -27.71 -37.72
N GLN A 46 -12.23 -28.58 -38.64
CA GLN A 46 -10.83 -28.67 -39.04
C GLN A 46 -10.39 -27.40 -39.77
N LYS A 47 -11.22 -26.86 -40.66
CA LYS A 47 -10.94 -25.59 -41.34
C LYS A 47 -10.82 -24.43 -40.35
N GLU A 48 -11.71 -24.36 -39.37
CA GLU A 48 -11.68 -23.38 -38.28
C GLU A 48 -10.39 -23.49 -37.44
N LYS A 49 -10.00 -24.70 -37.04
CA LYS A 49 -8.70 -24.92 -36.37
C LYS A 49 -7.50 -24.47 -37.21
N PHE A 50 -7.52 -24.74 -38.51
CA PHE A 50 -6.46 -24.30 -39.41
C PHE A 50 -6.42 -22.76 -39.54
N THR A 51 -7.58 -22.09 -39.54
CA THR A 51 -7.61 -20.63 -39.53
C THR A 51 -7.09 -20.07 -38.21
N ASP A 52 -7.45 -20.66 -37.07
CA ASP A 52 -6.98 -20.23 -35.75
C ASP A 52 -5.46 -20.39 -35.61
N TYR A 53 -4.91 -21.53 -36.05
CA TYR A 53 -3.46 -21.74 -36.05
C TYR A 53 -2.74 -20.78 -36.99
N LYS A 54 -3.35 -20.44 -38.14
CA LYS A 54 -2.78 -19.46 -39.05
C LYS A 54 -2.72 -18.08 -38.41
N THR A 55 -3.81 -17.62 -37.79
CA THR A 55 -3.83 -16.35 -37.05
C THR A 55 -2.81 -16.33 -35.93
N ALA A 56 -2.67 -17.41 -35.15
CA ALA A 56 -1.67 -17.49 -34.10
C ALA A 56 -0.22 -17.43 -34.62
N ILE A 57 0.06 -18.01 -35.80
CA ILE A 57 1.38 -17.91 -36.44
C ILE A 57 1.63 -16.47 -36.92
N ASP A 58 0.64 -15.83 -37.51
CA ASP A 58 0.74 -14.45 -37.99
C ASP A 58 1.02 -13.51 -36.79
N ASP A 59 0.28 -13.64 -35.68
CA ASP A 59 0.47 -12.85 -34.45
C ASP A 59 1.86 -13.08 -33.82
N LEU A 60 2.33 -14.33 -33.77
CA LEU A 60 3.67 -14.64 -33.24
C LEU A 60 4.79 -14.11 -34.14
N THR A 61 4.58 -14.07 -35.45
CA THR A 61 5.53 -13.50 -36.41
C THR A 61 5.63 -11.98 -36.21
N GLU A 62 4.50 -11.29 -36.04
CA GLU A 62 4.46 -9.85 -35.74
C GLU A 62 5.19 -9.53 -34.42
N GLN A 63 5.03 -10.36 -33.38
CA GLN A 63 5.76 -10.19 -32.12
C GLN A 63 7.26 -10.39 -32.27
N LEU A 64 7.68 -11.37 -33.09
CA LEU A 64 9.10 -11.63 -33.35
C LEU A 64 9.74 -10.47 -34.11
N ASP A 65 9.06 -9.93 -35.13
CA ASP A 65 9.51 -8.77 -35.88
C ASP A 65 9.64 -7.52 -34.97
N LYS A 66 8.66 -7.29 -34.09
CA LYS A 66 8.71 -6.19 -33.10
C LYS A 66 9.90 -6.33 -32.15
N LEU A 67 10.11 -7.52 -31.58
CA LEU A 67 11.23 -7.78 -30.67
C LEU A 67 12.58 -7.69 -31.38
N SER A 68 12.66 -8.09 -32.65
CA SER A 68 13.88 -7.92 -33.46
C SER A 68 14.19 -6.45 -33.67
N ALA A 69 13.20 -5.61 -33.98
CA ALA A 69 13.38 -4.18 -34.14
C ALA A 69 13.81 -3.49 -32.82
N GLU A 70 13.23 -3.87 -31.67
CA GLU A 70 13.64 -3.36 -30.35
C GLU A 70 15.08 -3.79 -30.00
N LYS A 71 15.45 -5.03 -30.32
CA LYS A 71 16.82 -5.53 -30.13
C LYS A 71 17.83 -4.75 -30.97
N ASP A 72 17.51 -4.46 -32.23
CA ASP A 72 18.39 -3.70 -33.12
C ASP A 72 18.52 -2.24 -32.66
N ALA A 73 17.43 -1.63 -32.14
CA ALA A 73 17.46 -0.30 -31.54
C ALA A 73 18.35 -0.23 -30.29
N LEU A 74 18.21 -1.20 -29.38
CA LEU A 74 19.06 -1.27 -28.18
C LEU A 74 20.53 -1.56 -28.51
N ALA A 75 20.80 -2.36 -29.55
CA ALA A 75 22.15 -2.57 -30.04
C ALA A 75 22.77 -1.29 -30.60
N ALA A 76 21.99 -0.45 -31.31
CA ALA A 76 22.44 0.86 -31.78
C ALA A 76 22.73 1.82 -30.62
N ASP A 77 21.85 1.89 -29.62
CA ASP A 77 22.05 2.73 -28.42
C ASP A 77 23.28 2.29 -27.63
N LYS A 78 23.48 0.98 -27.47
CA LYS A 78 24.68 0.44 -26.83
C LYS A 78 25.94 0.82 -27.59
N ALA A 79 25.95 0.68 -28.92
CA ALA A 79 27.10 1.07 -29.74
C ALA A 79 27.38 2.58 -29.64
N MET A 80 26.34 3.41 -29.55
CA MET A 80 26.49 4.86 -29.33
C MET A 80 27.09 5.16 -27.95
N LEU A 81 26.61 4.52 -26.88
CA LEU A 81 27.15 4.69 -25.52
C LEU A 81 28.61 4.22 -25.43
N GLU A 82 28.94 3.08 -26.04
CA GLU A 82 30.32 2.58 -26.12
C GLU A 82 31.22 3.55 -26.88
N SER A 83 30.74 4.16 -27.97
CA SER A 83 31.46 5.19 -28.71
C SER A 83 31.66 6.48 -27.88
N CYS A 84 30.64 6.94 -27.16
CA CYS A 84 30.73 8.06 -26.22
C CYS A 84 31.76 7.79 -25.11
N LEU A 85 31.78 6.57 -24.57
CA LEU A 85 32.79 6.14 -23.60
C LEU A 85 34.19 6.08 -24.21
N GLN A 86 34.36 5.52 -25.42
CA GLN A 86 35.66 5.51 -26.09
C GLN A 86 36.17 6.92 -26.39
N LEU A 87 35.29 7.84 -26.79
CA LEU A 87 35.63 9.25 -27.00
C LEU A 87 36.02 9.95 -25.69
N SER A 88 35.39 9.62 -24.56
CA SER A 88 35.79 10.17 -23.26
C SER A 88 37.16 9.64 -22.83
N TYR A 89 37.44 8.34 -23.05
CA TYR A 89 38.76 7.75 -22.82
C TYR A 89 39.85 8.36 -23.73
N GLN A 90 39.59 8.51 -25.03
CA GLN A 90 40.58 9.04 -25.99
C GLN A 90 40.90 10.53 -25.79
N LYS A 91 39.92 11.32 -25.33
CA LYS A 91 40.14 12.76 -25.08
C LYS A 91 40.99 13.05 -23.84
N GLY A 92 41.52 12.04 -23.16
CA GLY A 92 42.32 12.24 -21.95
C GLY A 92 41.53 12.92 -20.84
N LEU A 93 40.18 12.87 -20.91
CA LEU A 93 39.32 13.06 -19.76
C LEU A 93 39.50 11.83 -18.88
N THR A 94 40.70 11.75 -18.28
CA THR A 94 40.91 11.02 -17.05
C THR A 94 39.75 11.44 -16.15
N CYS A 95 38.84 10.50 -15.90
CA CYS A 95 37.89 10.65 -14.81
C CYS A 95 38.75 11.10 -13.63
N PRO A 96 38.55 12.31 -13.08
CA PRO A 96 39.42 12.82 -12.05
C PRO A 96 39.40 11.80 -10.93
N SER A 97 40.47 11.02 -10.78
CA SER A 97 40.61 10.03 -9.71
C SER A 97 40.93 10.71 -8.38
N SER A 98 40.68 12.02 -8.30
CA SER A 98 40.60 12.69 -7.03
C SER A 98 39.24 12.32 -6.43
N ALA A 99 39.29 11.56 -5.36
CA ALA A 99 38.16 11.30 -4.46
C ALA A 99 37.59 12.57 -3.81
N GLU A 100 38.03 13.77 -4.22
CA GLU A 100 37.49 15.05 -3.83
C GLU A 100 36.55 15.58 -4.94
N GLY A 101 35.24 15.50 -4.72
CA GLY A 101 34.32 16.42 -5.40
C GLY A 101 33.28 15.83 -6.36
N LEU A 102 33.13 14.50 -6.45
CA LEU A 102 31.83 13.94 -6.82
C LEU A 102 30.95 13.97 -5.56
N GLU A 103 30.57 15.18 -5.15
CA GLU A 103 29.31 15.32 -4.42
C GLU A 103 28.26 14.70 -5.34
N LEU A 104 27.86 13.48 -5.00
CA LEU A 104 26.63 12.90 -5.52
C LEU A 104 25.58 13.95 -5.15
N VAL A 105 25.21 14.81 -6.12
CA VAL A 105 24.22 15.87 -5.92
C VAL A 105 22.91 15.13 -5.70
N SER A 106 22.69 14.74 -4.44
CA SER A 106 21.43 14.18 -4.01
C SER A 106 20.42 15.28 -4.34
N PRO A 107 19.42 14.99 -5.19
CA PRO A 107 18.42 15.99 -5.51
C PRO A 107 17.90 16.55 -4.20
N SER A 108 17.84 17.88 -4.10
CA SER A 108 17.35 18.53 -2.88
C SER A 108 15.99 17.95 -2.52
N ALA A 109 15.65 17.93 -1.23
CA ALA A 109 14.34 17.46 -0.79
C ALA A 109 13.20 18.15 -1.57
N GLU A 110 13.37 19.43 -1.90
CA GLU A 110 12.46 20.20 -2.75
C GLU A 110 12.34 19.65 -4.17
N THR A 111 13.46 19.27 -4.80
CA THR A 111 13.46 18.68 -6.16
C THR A 111 12.70 17.36 -6.17
N TYR A 112 12.90 16.52 -5.15
CA TYR A 112 12.17 15.26 -5.02
C TYR A 112 10.68 15.47 -4.77
N GLN A 113 10.31 16.41 -3.89
CA GLN A 113 8.92 16.78 -3.64
C GLN A 113 8.25 17.28 -4.92
N GLN A 114 8.91 18.17 -5.68
CA GLN A 114 8.40 18.66 -6.96
C GLN A 114 8.24 17.55 -8.00
N ALA A 115 9.17 16.60 -8.07
CA ALA A 115 9.06 15.45 -8.98
C ALA A 115 7.85 14.58 -8.64
N ILE A 116 7.62 14.29 -7.36
CA ILE A 116 6.42 13.55 -6.93
C ILE A 116 5.16 14.36 -7.23
N TRP A 117 5.14 15.67 -6.96
CA TRP A 117 3.97 16.49 -7.27
C TRP A 117 3.61 16.53 -8.75
N LYS A 118 4.62 16.54 -9.63
CA LYS A 118 4.40 16.52 -11.09
C LYS A 118 3.90 15.17 -11.61
N THR A 119 4.26 14.08 -10.94
CA THR A 119 3.96 12.71 -11.39
C THR A 119 2.75 12.10 -10.69
N ALA A 120 2.40 12.57 -9.49
CA ALA A 120 1.26 12.09 -8.73
C ALA A 120 -0.04 12.43 -9.46
N ARG A 121 -0.76 11.40 -9.89
CA ARG A 121 -2.12 11.52 -10.38
C ARG A 121 -3.08 11.16 -9.24
N VAL A 122 -3.99 12.08 -8.93
CA VAL A 122 -5.13 11.79 -8.06
C VAL A 122 -6.12 10.95 -8.88
N ASP A 123 -6.45 9.76 -8.40
CA ASP A 123 -7.46 8.92 -9.05
C ASP A 123 -8.89 9.44 -8.78
N GLY A 124 -9.87 8.86 -9.48
CA GLY A 124 -11.27 9.23 -9.33
C GLY A 124 -11.77 9.17 -7.88
N PRO A 125 -11.58 8.06 -7.15
CA PRO A 125 -12.06 7.93 -5.78
C PRO A 125 -11.48 8.96 -4.80
N LEU A 126 -10.16 9.20 -4.84
CA LEU A 126 -9.54 10.21 -3.98
C LEU A 126 -10.02 11.62 -4.35
N LEU A 127 -10.15 11.92 -5.65
CA LEU A 127 -10.66 13.21 -6.12
C LEU A 127 -12.11 13.45 -5.66
N ASP A 128 -12.97 12.45 -5.75
CA ASP A 128 -14.38 12.53 -5.32
C ASP A 128 -14.47 12.74 -3.80
N ALA A 129 -13.64 12.05 -3.01
CA ALA A 129 -13.57 12.26 -1.56
C ALA A 129 -13.08 13.67 -1.20
N MET A 130 -12.05 14.19 -1.90
CA MET A 130 -11.56 15.55 -1.71
C MET A 130 -12.62 16.60 -2.07
N LEU A 131 -13.37 16.38 -3.16
CA LEU A 131 -14.47 17.26 -3.56
C LEU A 131 -15.56 17.35 -2.49
N SER A 132 -15.96 16.22 -1.90
CA SER A 132 -16.95 16.18 -0.81
C SER A 132 -16.48 17.01 0.40
N VAL A 133 -15.27 16.71 0.88
CA VAL A 133 -14.67 17.38 2.05
C VAL A 133 -14.56 18.88 1.82
N PHE A 134 -14.09 19.31 0.64
CA PHE A 134 -13.94 20.72 0.31
C PHE A 134 -15.27 21.43 0.12
N ALA A 135 -16.27 20.79 -0.49
CA ALA A 135 -17.61 21.36 -0.63
C ALA A 135 -18.21 21.65 0.76
N ARG A 136 -18.06 20.72 1.71
CA ARG A 136 -18.55 20.88 3.08
C ARG A 136 -17.78 21.94 3.86
N ALA A 137 -16.45 21.91 3.81
CA ALA A 137 -15.61 22.94 4.43
C ALA A 137 -16.00 24.35 3.96
N ARG A 138 -16.22 24.50 2.64
CA ARG A 138 -16.61 25.77 2.04
C ARG A 138 -18.02 26.20 2.43
N LYS A 139 -18.99 25.28 2.43
CA LYS A 139 -20.34 25.53 2.94
C LYS A 139 -20.31 26.04 4.38
N ALA A 140 -19.53 25.41 5.26
CA ALA A 140 -19.39 25.83 6.66
C ALA A 140 -18.80 27.25 6.80
N CYS A 141 -17.92 27.64 5.88
CA CYS A 141 -17.34 29.00 5.80
C CYS A 141 -18.17 30.00 4.95
N GLY A 142 -19.33 29.61 4.42
CA GLY A 142 -20.15 30.48 3.56
C GLY A 142 -19.55 30.76 2.16
N LEU A 143 -18.68 29.88 1.68
CA LEU A 143 -18.02 29.97 0.37
C LEU A 143 -18.70 29.05 -0.68
N PRO A 144 -18.72 29.43 -1.98
CA PRO A 144 -19.34 28.61 -3.03
C PRO A 144 -18.57 27.30 -3.25
N PRO A 145 -19.20 26.16 -3.60
CA PRO A 145 -18.50 24.89 -3.84
C PRO A 145 -17.51 25.01 -5.01
N LEU A 146 -16.45 24.20 -4.98
CA LEU A 146 -15.48 24.13 -6.07
C LEU A 146 -15.94 23.17 -7.16
N SER A 147 -15.61 23.47 -8.41
CA SER A 147 -15.87 22.57 -9.52
C SER A 147 -14.92 21.36 -9.49
N ARG A 148 -15.35 20.26 -10.12
CA ARG A 148 -14.49 19.07 -10.29
C ARG A 148 -13.19 19.39 -11.01
N GLU A 149 -13.26 20.25 -12.04
CA GLU A 149 -12.09 20.71 -12.78
C GLU A 149 -11.17 21.57 -11.93
N GLU A 150 -11.73 22.46 -11.11
CA GLU A 150 -10.94 23.24 -10.17
C GLU A 150 -10.18 22.33 -9.22
N VAL A 151 -10.83 21.34 -8.59
CA VAL A 151 -10.14 20.41 -7.67
C VAL A 151 -9.15 19.50 -8.39
N ALA A 152 -9.45 19.02 -9.60
CA ALA A 152 -8.54 18.19 -10.38
C ALA A 152 -7.29 18.96 -10.85
N ASN A 153 -7.45 20.25 -11.18
CA ASN A 153 -6.36 21.13 -11.60
C ASN A 153 -5.67 21.85 -10.42
N THR A 154 -6.25 21.76 -9.23
CA THR A 154 -5.66 22.27 -7.98
C THR A 154 -4.37 21.52 -7.77
N MET A 155 -3.24 22.22 -7.77
CA MET A 155 -1.97 21.57 -7.45
C MET A 155 -2.03 20.98 -6.04
N LEU A 156 -1.38 19.84 -5.81
CA LEU A 156 -1.32 19.22 -4.48
C LEU A 156 -0.80 20.16 -3.38
N HIS A 157 -0.03 21.19 -3.73
CA HIS A 157 0.39 22.20 -2.76
C HIS A 157 -0.80 23.10 -2.31
N GLU A 158 -1.76 23.39 -3.18
CA GLU A 158 -2.96 24.16 -2.85
C GLU A 158 -3.94 23.34 -1.99
N VAL A 159 -3.88 22.00 -2.07
CA VAL A 159 -4.60 21.10 -1.16
C VAL A 159 -4.21 21.37 0.31
N PHE A 160 -2.95 21.76 0.59
CA PHE A 160 -2.57 22.17 1.96
C PHE A 160 -3.18 23.48 2.38
N ASN A 161 -3.20 24.48 1.48
CA ASN A 161 -3.86 25.75 1.76
C ASN A 161 -5.35 25.51 2.05
N ARG A 162 -5.93 24.43 1.51
CA ARG A 162 -7.29 23.99 1.82
C ARG A 162 -7.43 23.19 3.12
N LYS A 163 -6.36 22.65 3.70
CA LYS A 163 -6.41 22.07 5.06
C LYS A 163 -6.80 23.13 6.08
N GLU A 164 -6.25 24.34 5.96
CA GLU A 164 -6.66 25.48 6.80
C GLU A 164 -8.16 25.75 6.69
N MET A 165 -8.71 25.72 5.47
CA MET A 165 -10.16 25.86 5.28
C MET A 165 -10.97 24.74 5.93
N CYS A 166 -10.48 23.50 5.88
CA CYS A 166 -11.14 22.38 6.54
C CYS A 166 -11.16 22.56 8.06
N VAL A 167 -10.03 23.00 8.64
CA VAL A 167 -9.93 23.31 10.08
C VAL A 167 -10.84 24.47 10.46
N GLN A 168 -10.90 25.53 9.65
CA GLN A 168 -11.82 26.66 9.87
C GLN A 168 -13.29 26.22 9.82
N GLY A 169 -13.66 25.35 8.87
CA GLY A 169 -15.00 24.78 8.79
C GLY A 169 -15.36 23.93 10.02
N ILE A 170 -14.42 23.10 10.51
CA ILE A 170 -14.59 22.35 11.76
C ILE A 170 -14.76 23.32 12.95
N ALA A 171 -13.91 24.34 13.05
CA ALA A 171 -13.96 25.33 14.14
C ALA A 171 -15.30 26.09 14.15
N ALA A 172 -15.85 26.42 12.97
CA ALA A 172 -17.16 27.06 12.85
C ALA A 172 -18.29 26.14 13.36
N LEU A 173 -18.25 24.85 13.04
CA LEU A 173 -19.23 23.88 13.54
C LEU A 173 -19.12 23.65 15.04
N LEU A 174 -17.90 23.55 15.58
CA LEU A 174 -17.67 23.48 17.02
C LEU A 174 -18.21 24.72 17.74
N SER A 175 -17.98 25.92 17.18
CA SER A 175 -18.47 27.17 17.76
C SER A 175 -20.01 27.25 17.79
N LYS A 176 -20.68 26.76 16.73
CA LYS A 176 -22.15 26.65 16.70
C LYS A 176 -22.66 25.67 17.74
N LEU A 177 -21.99 24.53 17.88
CA LEU A 177 -22.35 23.51 18.87
C LEU A 177 -22.22 24.06 20.31
N ASP A 178 -21.15 24.81 20.59
CA ASP A 178 -20.94 25.43 21.91
C ASP A 178 -21.95 26.56 22.21
N ALA A 179 -22.38 27.30 21.18
CA ALA A 179 -23.32 28.41 21.34
C ALA A 179 -24.79 27.96 21.47
N GLU A 180 -25.21 26.99 20.65
CA GLU A 180 -26.63 26.62 20.49
C GLU A 180 -26.96 25.24 21.08
N GLY A 181 -25.97 24.39 21.32
CA GLY A 181 -26.20 22.98 21.68
C GLY A 181 -26.96 22.21 20.60
N SER A 182 -26.92 22.69 19.35
CA SER A 182 -27.75 22.17 18.25
C SER A 182 -27.33 20.76 17.86
N GLN A 183 -28.28 19.82 17.93
CA GLN A 183 -28.09 18.45 17.45
C GLN A 183 -27.78 18.41 15.94
N GLU A 184 -28.35 19.31 15.16
CA GLU A 184 -28.07 19.43 13.72
C GLU A 184 -26.60 19.80 13.47
N ALA A 185 -26.04 20.73 14.26
CA ALA A 185 -24.63 21.09 14.16
C ALA A 185 -23.70 19.92 14.52
N PHE A 186 -24.10 19.10 15.50
CA PHE A 186 -23.37 17.88 15.87
C PHE A 186 -23.42 16.84 14.75
N GLU A 187 -24.58 16.59 14.14
CA GLU A 187 -24.73 15.67 13.01
C GLU A 187 -23.91 16.14 11.80
N GLU A 188 -23.93 17.45 11.48
CA GLU A 188 -23.12 18.02 10.41
C GLU A 188 -21.61 17.89 10.68
N LEU A 189 -21.18 18.03 11.94
CA LEU A 189 -19.81 17.79 12.37
C LEU A 189 -19.41 16.32 12.19
N VAL A 190 -20.25 15.38 12.64
CA VAL A 190 -20.01 13.94 12.51
C VAL A 190 -19.82 13.56 11.05
N ASP A 191 -20.69 14.03 10.16
CA ASP A 191 -20.60 13.76 8.73
C ASP A 191 -19.33 14.35 8.11
N PHE A 192 -18.95 15.57 8.52
CA PHE A 192 -17.68 16.16 8.08
C PHE A 192 -16.49 15.31 8.51
N MET A 193 -16.43 14.89 9.78
CA MET A 193 -15.33 14.05 10.26
C MET A 193 -15.26 12.69 9.55
N LYS A 194 -16.41 12.09 9.20
CA LYS A 194 -16.47 10.85 8.40
C LYS A 194 -15.90 11.06 6.99
N GLU A 195 -16.30 12.12 6.30
CA GLU A 195 -15.80 12.43 4.95
C GLU A 195 -14.28 12.68 4.97
N GLN A 196 -13.78 13.42 5.96
CA GLN A 196 -12.34 13.61 6.14
C GLN A 196 -11.62 12.28 6.39
N ALA A 197 -12.18 11.41 7.23
CA ALA A 197 -11.60 10.10 7.50
C ALA A 197 -11.53 9.24 6.23
N VAL A 198 -12.53 9.27 5.36
CA VAL A 198 -12.51 8.57 4.06
C VAL A 198 -11.40 9.13 3.17
N MET A 199 -11.34 10.46 2.99
CA MET A 199 -10.31 11.12 2.19
C MET A 199 -8.90 10.76 2.68
N PHE A 200 -8.63 10.88 3.98
CA PHE A 200 -7.35 10.51 4.54
C PHE A 200 -7.06 9.01 4.38
N ASN A 201 -8.04 8.13 4.61
CA ASN A 201 -7.83 6.70 4.42
C ASN A 201 -7.41 6.38 2.98
N LEU A 202 -8.07 6.94 1.97
CA LEU A 202 -7.69 6.78 0.56
C LEU A 202 -6.28 7.32 0.31
N LEU A 203 -6.00 8.53 0.81
CA LEU A 203 -4.67 9.17 0.65
C LEU A 203 -3.54 8.31 1.25
N TYR A 204 -3.69 7.82 2.48
CA TYR A 204 -2.61 7.10 3.17
C TYR A 204 -2.45 5.65 2.69
N THR A 205 -3.54 4.98 2.28
CA THR A 205 -3.51 3.56 1.88
C THR A 205 -3.26 3.35 0.39
N GLN A 206 -3.87 4.16 -0.48
CA GLN A 206 -3.75 4.03 -1.94
C GLN A 206 -2.63 4.93 -2.48
N HIS A 207 -2.41 6.08 -1.83
CA HIS A 207 -1.47 7.12 -2.30
C HIS A 207 -0.37 7.42 -1.27
N GLY A 208 0.14 6.40 -0.58
CA GLY A 208 1.03 6.57 0.57
C GLY A 208 2.31 7.39 0.31
N GLN A 209 2.86 7.35 -0.91
CA GLN A 209 4.00 8.22 -1.29
C GLN A 209 3.61 9.70 -1.29
N LEU A 210 2.46 10.02 -1.91
CA LEU A 210 1.91 11.35 -1.94
C LEU A 210 1.60 11.84 -0.51
N ALA A 211 0.97 10.99 0.31
CA ALA A 211 0.69 11.30 1.71
C ALA A 211 1.95 11.71 2.48
N ARG A 212 3.06 10.97 2.33
CA ARG A 212 4.34 11.28 3.01
C ARG A 212 4.95 12.59 2.53
N VAL A 213 4.97 12.81 1.22
CA VAL A 213 5.44 14.08 0.65
C VAL A 213 4.58 15.23 1.18
N MET A 214 3.27 14.99 1.27
CA MET A 214 2.37 15.99 1.78
C MET A 214 2.70 16.32 3.25
N GLU A 215 2.74 15.30 4.10
CA GLU A 215 3.08 15.51 5.51
C GLU A 215 4.44 16.18 5.72
N ALA A 216 5.46 15.79 4.95
CA ALA A 216 6.79 16.38 5.02
C ALA A 216 6.77 17.88 4.67
N ALA A 217 6.12 18.26 3.57
CA ALA A 217 6.00 19.66 3.17
C ALA A 217 5.19 20.49 4.19
N HIS A 218 4.14 19.91 4.78
CA HIS A 218 3.38 20.56 5.85
C HIS A 218 4.24 20.79 7.10
N VAL A 219 4.94 19.76 7.59
CA VAL A 219 5.83 19.88 8.76
C VAL A 219 6.94 20.90 8.50
N GLN A 220 7.54 20.90 7.31
CA GLN A 220 8.58 21.86 6.94
C GLN A 220 8.02 23.30 6.91
N THR A 221 6.86 23.51 6.28
CA THR A 221 6.19 24.81 6.21
C THR A 221 5.82 25.33 7.60
N CYS A 222 5.26 24.47 8.45
CA CYS A 222 4.88 24.84 9.80
C CYS A 222 6.10 25.12 10.66
N ARG A 223 7.17 24.32 10.55
CA ARG A 223 8.43 24.56 11.26
C ARG A 223 9.06 25.88 10.86
N ALA A 224 9.03 26.21 9.57
CA ALA A 224 9.58 27.48 9.06
C ALA A 224 8.78 28.70 9.53
N LYS A 225 7.44 28.60 9.59
CA LYS A 225 6.56 29.73 9.94
C LYS A 225 6.31 29.89 11.45
N PHE A 226 6.12 28.77 12.16
CA PHE A 226 5.64 28.74 13.55
C PHE A 226 6.63 28.07 14.51
N GLY A 227 7.75 27.55 14.02
CA GLY A 227 8.68 26.77 14.82
C GLY A 227 8.20 25.34 15.09
N GLN A 228 8.93 24.64 15.96
CA GLN A 228 8.54 23.30 16.41
C GLN A 228 7.54 23.41 17.56
N ALA A 229 6.49 22.59 17.54
CA ALA A 229 5.53 22.51 18.64
C ALA A 229 6.24 22.11 19.94
N SER A 230 6.02 22.87 21.01
CA SER A 230 6.62 22.59 22.32
C SER A 230 5.89 21.45 23.03
N ALA A 231 6.51 20.89 24.08
CA ALA A 231 5.82 19.93 24.95
C ALA A 231 4.58 20.55 25.62
N SER A 232 4.67 21.82 26.05
CA SER A 232 3.53 22.54 26.65
C SER A 232 2.36 22.70 25.70
N PHE A 233 2.61 22.91 24.40
CA PHE A 233 1.58 22.94 23.37
C PHE A 233 0.80 21.62 23.33
N TRP A 234 1.49 20.48 23.34
CA TRP A 234 0.81 19.17 23.35
C TRP A 234 0.09 18.87 24.66
N VAL A 235 0.54 19.44 25.79
CA VAL A 235 -0.21 19.39 27.06
C VAL A 235 -1.54 20.12 26.93
N GLU A 236 -1.54 21.34 26.40
CA GLU A 236 -2.77 22.11 26.17
C GLU A 236 -3.74 21.39 25.22
N VAL A 237 -3.23 20.78 24.16
CA VAL A 237 -4.04 19.98 23.23
C VAL A 237 -4.63 18.76 23.95
N ALA A 238 -3.82 18.00 24.70
CA ALA A 238 -4.28 16.82 25.42
C ALA A 238 -5.36 17.16 26.46
N ASP A 239 -5.16 18.25 27.21
CA ASP A 239 -6.12 18.73 28.22
C ASP A 239 -7.45 19.14 27.55
N ALA A 240 -7.39 19.79 26.38
CA ALA A 240 -8.58 20.21 25.63
C ALA A 240 -9.42 19.03 25.10
N LEU A 241 -8.83 17.84 24.91
CA LEU A 241 -9.59 16.64 24.49
C LEU A 241 -10.48 16.08 25.61
N ALA A 242 -10.21 16.44 26.87
CA ALA A 242 -10.95 15.96 28.03
C ALA A 242 -11.16 14.43 28.02
N LEU A 243 -10.10 13.68 27.72
CA LEU A 243 -10.16 12.23 27.57
C LEU A 243 -10.51 11.55 28.90
N THR A 244 -11.42 10.57 28.86
CA THR A 244 -11.73 9.73 30.02
C THR A 244 -10.55 8.84 30.39
N GLU A 245 -10.48 8.36 31.63
CA GLU A 245 -9.43 7.42 32.05
C GLU A 245 -9.38 6.15 31.18
N GLN A 246 -10.55 5.68 30.71
CA GLN A 246 -10.64 4.53 29.82
C GLN A 246 -10.05 4.84 28.44
N GLN A 247 -10.35 6.01 27.87
CA GLN A 247 -9.79 6.46 26.60
C GLN A 247 -8.26 6.62 26.70
N GLN A 248 -7.78 7.22 27.79
CA GLN A 248 -6.34 7.37 28.09
C GLN A 248 -5.64 6.00 28.13
N LYS A 249 -6.18 5.05 28.91
CA LYS A 249 -5.66 3.66 28.96
C LYS A 249 -5.63 3.00 27.58
N ARG A 250 -6.68 3.20 26.77
CA ARG A 250 -6.75 2.63 25.41
C ARG A 250 -5.72 3.25 24.47
N MET A 251 -5.51 4.58 24.52
CA MET A 251 -4.45 5.25 23.76
C MET A 251 -3.06 4.74 24.13
N LEU A 252 -2.76 4.63 25.43
CA LEU A 252 -1.48 4.09 25.90
C LEU A 252 -1.27 2.63 25.50
N HIS A 253 -2.33 1.83 25.47
CA HIS A 253 -2.27 0.47 24.95
C HIS A 253 -1.97 0.43 23.44
N LEU A 254 -2.69 1.21 22.61
CA LEU A 254 -2.41 1.33 21.17
C LEU A 254 -1.00 1.84 20.89
N ARG A 255 -0.48 2.74 21.73
CA ARG A 255 0.92 3.21 21.64
C ARG A 255 1.91 2.07 21.86
N ARG A 256 1.69 1.24 22.90
CA ARG A 256 2.55 0.07 23.16
C ARG A 256 2.54 -0.91 21.97
N GLU A 257 1.37 -1.16 21.39
CA GLU A 257 1.27 -1.99 20.18
C GLU A 257 2.01 -1.40 18.98
N LEU A 258 1.90 -0.09 18.74
CA LEU A 258 2.64 0.61 17.69
C LEU A 258 4.15 0.44 17.91
N LEU A 259 4.65 0.72 19.12
CA LEU A 259 6.08 0.64 19.43
C LEU A 259 6.63 -0.79 19.23
N ALA A 260 5.87 -1.81 19.64
CA ALA A 260 6.24 -3.20 19.39
C ALA A 260 6.34 -3.52 17.90
N ARG A 261 5.34 -3.11 17.09
CA ARG A 261 5.35 -3.31 15.64
C ARG A 261 6.47 -2.53 14.95
N MET A 262 6.79 -1.33 15.43
CA MET A 262 7.88 -0.51 14.91
C MET A 262 9.26 -1.12 15.21
N GLU A 263 9.42 -1.75 16.38
CA GLU A 263 10.63 -2.49 16.71
C GLU A 263 10.86 -3.67 15.76
N ASP A 264 9.82 -4.41 15.41
CA ASP A 264 9.89 -5.49 14.42
C ASP A 264 10.31 -4.97 13.03
N VAL A 265 9.72 -3.85 12.58
CA VAL A 265 10.09 -3.20 11.31
C VAL A 265 11.54 -2.74 11.33
N ARG A 266 11.99 -2.18 12.45
CA ARG A 266 13.38 -1.73 12.64
C ARG A 266 14.36 -2.89 12.56
N GLN A 267 14.09 -4.01 13.23
CA GLN A 267 14.94 -5.21 13.19
C GLN A 267 15.07 -5.76 11.77
N LYS A 268 13.94 -5.86 11.03
CA LYS A 268 13.96 -6.25 9.61
C LYS A 268 14.82 -5.29 8.77
N ARG A 269 14.68 -3.98 8.98
CA ARG A 269 15.47 -2.97 8.26
C ARG A 269 16.96 -3.11 8.52
N VAL A 270 17.38 -3.36 9.76
CA VAL A 270 18.80 -3.60 10.10
C VAL A 270 19.34 -4.80 9.34
N ALA A 271 18.59 -5.91 9.29
CA ALA A 271 18.99 -7.10 8.51
C ALA A 271 19.11 -6.79 7.01
N VAL A 272 18.15 -6.06 6.43
CA VAL A 272 18.18 -5.65 5.02
C VAL A 272 19.37 -4.73 4.73
N LEU A 273 19.66 -3.76 5.59
CA LEU A 273 20.81 -2.86 5.42
C LEU A 273 22.14 -3.63 5.49
N ASN A 274 22.26 -4.64 6.35
CA ASN A 274 23.43 -5.50 6.40
C ASN A 274 23.55 -6.34 5.11
N SER A 275 22.44 -6.82 4.54
CA SER A 275 22.42 -7.48 3.23
C SER A 275 22.90 -6.55 2.11
N ILE A 276 22.38 -5.32 2.06
CA ILE A 276 22.82 -4.31 1.07
C ILE A 276 24.33 -4.06 1.20
N LYS A 277 24.84 -3.85 2.42
CA LYS A 277 26.27 -3.66 2.66
C LYS A 277 27.11 -4.84 2.17
N GLY A 278 26.62 -6.07 2.35
CA GLY A 278 27.28 -7.28 1.86
C GLY A 278 27.26 -7.41 0.32
N THR A 279 26.33 -6.74 -0.35
CA THR A 279 26.25 -6.72 -1.83
C THR A 279 27.01 -5.56 -2.48
N LEU A 280 27.53 -4.62 -1.68
CA LEU A 280 28.35 -3.54 -2.23
C LEU A 280 29.69 -4.14 -2.69
N PRO A 281 30.14 -3.87 -3.93
CA PRO A 281 31.42 -4.35 -4.41
C PRO A 281 32.55 -3.65 -3.64
N THR A 282 33.06 -4.28 -2.58
CA THR A 282 34.19 -3.76 -1.78
C THR A 282 35.53 -3.93 -2.47
N ASN A 283 35.61 -4.74 -3.53
CA ASN A 283 36.76 -4.83 -4.42
C ASN A 283 36.26 -5.13 -5.84
N ILE A 284 36.56 -4.25 -6.79
CA ILE A 284 36.31 -4.45 -8.24
C ILE A 284 37.33 -5.44 -8.82
N ASN A 285 37.88 -6.33 -8.00
CA ASN A 285 38.65 -7.45 -8.49
C ASN A 285 37.65 -8.48 -8.98
N CYS A 286 37.19 -8.27 -10.21
CA CYS A 286 36.46 -9.23 -11.00
C CYS A 286 37.25 -10.54 -10.96
N ASP A 287 36.83 -11.46 -10.13
CA ASP A 287 37.23 -12.84 -10.21
C ASP A 287 37.02 -13.27 -11.67
N ALA A 288 38.06 -13.88 -12.27
CA ALA A 288 38.19 -14.11 -13.72
C ALA A 288 37.01 -14.88 -14.35
N ASN A 289 36.10 -15.40 -13.53
CA ASN A 289 34.93 -16.15 -13.93
C ASN A 289 33.68 -15.30 -14.19
N GLY A 290 33.67 -13.98 -13.91
CA GLY A 290 32.61 -13.03 -14.33
C GLY A 290 31.20 -13.25 -13.78
N ASN A 291 30.90 -14.42 -13.22
CA ASN A 291 29.57 -14.85 -12.77
C ASN A 291 29.21 -14.34 -11.36
N SER A 292 30.18 -13.87 -10.58
CA SER A 292 29.97 -13.39 -9.20
C SER A 292 29.22 -12.05 -9.13
N PHE A 293 29.47 -11.16 -10.12
CA PHE A 293 28.86 -9.83 -10.14
C PHE A 293 27.34 -9.85 -10.38
N ALA A 294 26.88 -10.67 -11.32
CA ALA A 294 25.45 -10.77 -11.65
C ALA A 294 24.63 -11.25 -10.45
N GLY A 295 25.10 -12.26 -9.72
CA GLY A 295 24.45 -12.74 -8.50
C GLY A 295 24.38 -11.67 -7.41
N THR A 296 25.49 -10.97 -7.18
CA THR A 296 25.58 -9.87 -6.20
C THR A 296 24.64 -8.72 -6.56
N PHE A 297 24.56 -8.36 -7.84
CA PHE A 297 23.65 -7.31 -8.32
C PHE A 297 22.18 -7.68 -8.10
N VAL A 298 21.77 -8.91 -8.45
CA VAL A 298 20.40 -9.39 -8.22
C VAL A 298 20.05 -9.44 -6.73
N GLN A 299 21.00 -9.83 -5.88
CA GLN A 299 20.81 -9.79 -4.43
C GLN A 299 20.68 -8.35 -3.91
N GLY A 300 21.46 -7.42 -4.46
CA GLY A 300 21.40 -6.00 -4.12
C GLY A 300 20.04 -5.38 -4.48
N THR A 301 19.54 -5.62 -5.70
CA THR A 301 18.22 -5.13 -6.13
C THR A 301 17.10 -5.69 -5.27
N HIS A 302 17.12 -7.00 -4.98
CA HIS A 302 16.15 -7.62 -4.07
C HIS A 302 16.19 -6.99 -2.66
N SER A 303 17.39 -6.73 -2.13
CA SER A 303 17.53 -6.10 -0.81
C SER A 303 16.99 -4.65 -0.80
N VAL A 304 17.15 -3.89 -1.88
CA VAL A 304 16.55 -2.56 -2.03
C VAL A 304 15.02 -2.63 -2.05
N ASP A 305 14.43 -3.64 -2.68
CA ASP A 305 12.99 -3.83 -2.67
C ASP A 305 12.46 -4.19 -1.27
N LEU A 306 13.17 -5.03 -0.52
CA LEU A 306 12.85 -5.29 0.88
C LEU A 306 12.94 -4.02 1.74
N LEU A 307 13.91 -3.13 1.47
CA LEU A 307 14.02 -1.85 2.15
C LEU A 307 12.79 -0.98 1.87
N ARG A 308 12.37 -0.88 0.60
CA ARG A 308 11.14 -0.15 0.20
C ARG A 308 9.90 -0.71 0.89
N GLN A 309 9.76 -2.03 0.95
CA GLN A 309 8.67 -2.70 1.66
C GLN A 309 8.69 -2.38 3.15
N SER A 310 9.87 -2.36 3.79
CA SER A 310 9.99 -2.01 5.22
C SER A 310 9.58 -0.56 5.51
N LEU A 311 9.90 0.38 4.61
CA LEU A 311 9.49 1.79 4.74
C LEU A 311 7.99 1.95 4.52
N HIS A 312 7.41 1.19 3.58
CA HIS A 312 5.97 1.14 3.40
C HIS A 312 5.27 0.55 4.63
N GLN A 313 5.80 -0.52 5.22
CA GLN A 313 5.25 -1.13 6.42
C GLN A 313 5.27 -0.15 7.62
N GLU A 314 6.36 0.60 7.82
CA GLU A 314 6.43 1.65 8.85
C GLU A 314 5.33 2.70 8.67
N HIS A 315 5.16 3.19 7.44
CA HIS A 315 4.12 4.16 7.09
C HIS A 315 2.72 3.62 7.39
N CYS A 316 2.41 2.41 6.93
CA CYS A 316 1.12 1.77 7.18
C CYS A 316 0.86 1.56 8.67
N THR A 317 1.87 1.10 9.42
CA THR A 317 1.75 0.88 10.87
C THR A 317 1.45 2.18 11.62
N THR A 318 2.13 3.27 11.23
CA THR A 318 1.90 4.60 11.82
C THR A 318 0.50 5.12 11.50
N HIS A 319 0.04 4.95 10.25
CA HIS A 319 -1.30 5.34 9.83
C HIS A 319 -2.39 4.51 10.52
N GLU A 320 -2.21 3.20 10.65
CA GLU A 320 -3.12 2.30 11.37
C GLU A 320 -3.29 2.70 12.82
N PHE A 321 -2.20 3.06 13.50
CA PHE A 321 -2.25 3.59 14.86
C PHE A 321 -3.11 4.87 14.94
N ALA A 322 -2.85 5.83 14.06
CA ALA A 322 -3.60 7.08 14.02
C ALA A 322 -5.09 6.85 13.70
N LYS A 323 -5.38 5.94 12.76
CA LYS A 323 -6.73 5.52 12.40
C LYS A 323 -7.43 4.83 13.57
N ALA A 324 -6.75 3.94 14.29
CA ALA A 324 -7.30 3.22 15.43
C ALA A 324 -7.71 4.18 16.56
N ILE A 325 -6.86 5.17 16.88
CA ILE A 325 -7.20 6.18 17.88
C ILE A 325 -8.44 6.98 17.47
N ARG A 326 -8.46 7.51 16.24
CA ARG A 326 -9.59 8.33 15.75
C ARG A 326 -10.89 7.54 15.65
N LYS A 327 -10.85 6.26 15.26
CA LYS A 327 -12.05 5.43 15.10
C LYS A 327 -12.55 4.85 16.43
N THR A 328 -11.66 4.42 17.32
CA THR A 328 -12.02 3.57 18.47
C THR A 328 -11.83 4.24 19.82
N VAL A 329 -11.12 5.36 19.89
CA VAL A 329 -10.87 6.06 21.16
C VAL A 329 -11.58 7.40 21.19
N LEU A 330 -11.38 8.23 20.18
CA LEU A 330 -11.92 9.57 20.16
C LEU A 330 -13.39 9.56 19.71
N SER A 331 -14.23 10.34 20.39
CA SER A 331 -15.52 10.70 19.81
C SER A 331 -15.33 11.62 18.60
N PRO A 332 -16.33 11.75 17.70
CA PRO A 332 -16.25 12.69 16.59
C PRO A 332 -15.99 14.14 17.02
N TYR A 333 -16.57 14.55 18.15
CA TYR A 333 -16.31 15.86 18.76
C TYR A 333 -14.85 15.99 19.21
N GLN A 334 -14.30 15.00 19.91
CA GLN A 334 -12.90 15.03 20.35
C GLN A 334 -11.93 15.02 19.17
N HIS A 335 -12.24 14.30 18.08
CA HIS A 335 -11.43 14.33 16.86
C HIS A 335 -11.49 15.73 16.21
N ALA A 336 -12.66 16.36 16.14
CA ALA A 336 -12.77 17.74 15.66
C ALA A 336 -11.94 18.72 16.51
N VAL A 337 -12.03 18.62 17.84
CA VAL A 337 -11.23 19.43 18.77
C VAL A 337 -9.73 19.20 18.56
N LEU A 338 -9.31 17.96 18.36
CA LEU A 338 -7.92 17.61 18.07
C LEU A 338 -7.39 18.32 16.83
N GLU A 339 -8.14 18.29 15.72
CA GLU A 339 -7.71 18.91 14.46
C GLU A 339 -7.63 20.44 14.59
N VAL A 340 -8.60 21.07 15.27
CA VAL A 340 -8.61 22.53 15.48
C VAL A 340 -7.51 22.98 16.43
N ARG A 341 -7.34 22.30 17.57
CA ARG A 341 -6.36 22.68 18.59
C ARG A 341 -4.92 22.40 18.17
N SER A 342 -4.69 21.41 17.30
CA SER A 342 -3.35 21.10 16.80
C SER A 342 -2.90 22.06 15.70
N PHE A 343 -3.82 22.77 15.03
CA PHE A 343 -3.48 23.71 13.96
C PHE A 343 -2.66 24.90 14.51
N PRO A 344 -1.57 25.32 13.83
CA PRO A 344 -1.15 24.96 12.48
C PRO A 344 -0.28 23.69 12.39
N HIS A 345 0.11 23.09 13.50
CA HIS A 345 0.99 21.92 13.52
C HIS A 345 0.27 20.66 13.02
N LYS A 346 1.07 19.69 12.54
CA LYS A 346 0.57 18.34 12.27
C LYS A 346 0.22 17.69 13.61
N VAL A 347 -0.97 17.11 13.72
CA VAL A 347 -1.39 16.31 14.88
C VAL A 347 -0.31 15.25 15.21
N ASP A 348 0.24 15.31 16.42
CA ASP A 348 1.21 14.34 16.93
C ASP A 348 0.57 13.50 18.04
N LEU A 349 -0.02 12.37 17.63
CA LEU A 349 -0.68 11.45 18.57
C LEU A 349 0.31 10.77 19.52
N LEU A 350 1.59 10.65 19.15
CA LEU A 350 2.60 10.07 20.03
C LEU A 350 2.96 11.06 21.15
N ALA A 351 3.17 12.33 20.81
CA ALA A 351 3.39 13.38 21.81
C ALA A 351 2.22 13.50 22.80
N ILE A 352 0.97 13.41 22.31
CA ILE A 352 -0.21 13.39 23.18
C ILE A 352 -0.22 12.15 24.09
N CYS A 353 0.14 10.96 23.57
CA CYS A 353 0.25 9.77 24.41
C CYS A 353 1.36 9.89 25.47
N ASP A 354 2.46 10.59 25.17
CA ASP A 354 3.53 10.86 26.14
C ASP A 354 3.04 11.78 27.26
N VAL A 355 2.30 12.83 26.92
CA VAL A 355 1.63 13.70 27.91
C VAL A 355 0.71 12.88 28.81
N ILE A 356 -0.18 12.07 28.24
CA ILE A 356 -1.12 11.22 29.01
C ILE A 356 -0.34 10.26 29.93
N GLY A 357 0.76 9.68 29.44
CA GLY A 357 1.60 8.78 30.20
C GLY A 357 2.27 9.45 31.41
N THR A 358 2.69 10.72 31.27
CA THR A 358 3.29 11.48 32.37
C THR A 358 2.27 11.98 33.40
N GLN A 359 1.02 12.25 32.98
CA GLN A 359 -0.07 12.65 33.88
C GLN A 359 -0.67 11.45 34.65
N SER A 360 -0.62 10.25 34.07
CA SER A 360 -1.09 9.03 34.72
C SER A 360 -0.16 8.68 35.89
N LYS A 361 -0.71 8.62 37.13
CA LYS A 361 0.07 8.28 38.34
C LYS A 361 0.94 7.04 38.09
N PRO A 362 2.20 7.00 38.56
CA PRO A 362 3.23 6.00 38.23
C PRO A 362 2.99 4.60 38.85
N SER A 363 1.76 4.09 38.79
CA SER A 363 1.41 2.76 39.28
C SER A 363 1.83 1.63 38.33
N GLU A 364 2.17 1.93 37.07
CA GLU A 364 2.78 0.98 36.14
C GLU A 364 4.28 1.27 35.99
N PRO A 365 5.16 0.26 35.99
CA PRO A 365 6.56 0.45 35.64
C PRO A 365 6.60 1.02 34.23
N ALA A 366 7.05 2.26 34.12
CA ALA A 366 7.13 2.95 32.86
C ALA A 366 7.96 2.07 31.90
N LEU A 367 7.30 1.49 30.90
CA LEU A 367 7.98 1.06 29.68
C LEU A 367 8.41 2.35 28.97
N THR A 368 9.37 3.07 29.57
CA THR A 368 10.25 3.99 28.87
C THR A 368 11.13 3.12 27.98
N LEU A 369 10.53 2.56 26.94
CA LEU A 369 11.24 2.35 25.69
C LEU A 369 11.75 3.74 25.34
N ASP A 370 13.03 3.94 25.65
CA ASP A 370 13.79 5.16 25.46
C ASP A 370 13.44 5.71 24.07
N LEU A 371 12.53 6.69 24.01
CA LEU A 371 11.97 7.18 22.75
C LEU A 371 13.08 7.74 21.89
N ASP A 372 14.12 8.29 22.54
CA ASP A 372 15.36 8.71 21.92
C ASP A 372 16.03 7.57 21.16
N ARG A 373 15.91 6.31 21.58
CA ARG A 373 16.45 5.13 20.89
C ARG A 373 15.62 4.71 19.68
N ALA A 374 14.30 4.86 19.74
CA ALA A 374 13.41 4.63 18.59
C ALA A 374 13.59 5.73 17.52
N HIS A 375 13.67 6.99 17.94
CA HIS A 375 14.02 8.12 17.07
C HIS A 375 15.48 8.05 16.57
N SER A 376 16.39 7.42 17.33
CA SER A 376 17.78 7.19 16.90
C SER A 376 17.90 6.24 15.71
N GLY A 377 16.92 5.36 15.45
CA GLY A 377 16.90 4.55 14.23
C GLY A 377 16.79 5.37 12.95
N LEU A 378 16.12 6.53 13.01
CA LEU A 378 16.07 7.53 11.94
C LEU A 378 17.36 8.36 11.87
N ARG A 379 18.00 8.65 13.02
CA ARG A 379 19.32 9.30 13.07
C ARG A 379 20.49 8.40 12.67
N LEU A 380 20.33 7.07 12.70
CA LEU A 380 21.38 6.14 12.31
C LEU A 380 21.77 6.29 10.84
N LEU A 381 20.82 6.71 9.98
CA LEU A 381 21.11 7.05 8.58
C LEU A 381 21.89 8.37 8.45
N ASP A 382 21.65 9.33 9.34
CA ASP A 382 22.41 10.59 9.44
C ASP A 382 23.84 10.34 9.96
N GLN A 383 24.00 9.46 10.97
CA GLN A 383 25.31 9.03 11.47
C GLN A 383 26.07 8.14 10.47
N MET A 384 25.37 7.35 9.65
CA MET A 384 25.99 6.61 8.56
C MET A 384 26.40 7.51 7.39
N GLY A 385 25.75 8.67 7.20
CA GLY A 385 26.17 9.69 6.24
C GLY A 385 27.32 10.57 6.73
N SER A 386 27.50 10.70 8.06
CA SER A 386 28.59 11.48 8.68
C SER A 386 29.76 10.62 9.17
N ALA A 387 29.85 9.34 8.78
CA ALA A 387 31.03 8.54 9.06
C ALA A 387 32.18 9.12 8.26
N ASP A 388 32.99 9.94 8.94
CA ASP A 388 34.22 10.54 8.48
C ASP A 388 35.15 9.44 7.94
N LEU A 389 35.07 9.18 6.63
CA LEU A 389 36.03 8.40 5.87
C LEU A 389 37.29 9.23 5.64
N SER A 390 37.85 9.78 6.72
CA SER A 390 39.17 10.36 6.68
C SER A 390 40.13 9.32 6.09
N PRO A 391 40.91 9.66 5.05
CA PRO A 391 41.86 8.74 4.47
C PRO A 391 42.83 8.28 5.57
N LEU A 392 42.99 6.97 5.71
CA LEU A 392 44.02 6.37 6.56
C LEU A 392 45.35 7.06 6.28
N ASP A 393 45.90 7.70 7.31
CA ASP A 393 47.22 8.33 7.27
C ASP A 393 48.25 7.29 6.81
N PRO A 394 48.89 7.46 5.64
CA PRO A 394 49.89 6.52 5.13
C PRO A 394 51.17 6.50 5.98
N SER A 395 51.27 7.33 7.02
CA SER A 395 52.40 7.35 7.96
C SER A 395 52.16 6.59 9.27
N ALA A 396 51.00 5.95 9.45
CA ALA A 396 50.75 5.11 10.63
C ALA A 396 51.64 3.85 10.62
N PRO A 397 52.48 3.62 11.66
CA PRO A 397 53.37 2.47 11.72
C PRO A 397 52.59 1.16 11.87
N ILE A 398 52.89 0.21 10.97
CA ILE A 398 52.35 -1.16 10.98
C ILE A 398 52.72 -1.83 12.32
N PRO A 399 51.75 -2.27 13.13
CA PRO A 399 52.06 -3.04 14.34
C PRO A 399 52.66 -4.39 13.94
N SER A 400 53.92 -4.60 14.36
CA SER A 400 54.69 -5.81 14.11
C SER A 400 54.03 -7.00 14.81
N ALA A 401 53.47 -7.91 14.02
CA ALA A 401 52.96 -9.18 14.51
C ALA A 401 54.15 -10.11 14.86
N HIS A 402 54.26 -10.44 16.14
CA HIS A 402 55.11 -11.52 16.63
C HIS A 402 54.73 -12.86 15.96
N MET A 403 55.63 -13.39 15.14
CA MET A 403 55.55 -14.76 14.63
C MET A 403 56.02 -15.72 15.73
N SER A 404 55.11 -16.56 16.23
CA SER A 404 55.47 -17.77 16.96
C SER A 404 55.70 -18.90 15.95
N ALA A 405 56.92 -19.41 15.95
CA ALA A 405 57.37 -20.52 15.13
C ALA A 405 56.74 -21.85 15.54
N THR A 406 56.42 -22.69 14.55
CA THR A 406 56.34 -24.14 14.71
C THR A 406 57.09 -24.83 13.56
N PRO A 407 57.75 -25.97 13.82
CA PRO A 407 58.94 -26.36 13.07
C PRO A 407 58.65 -27.27 11.88
N PHE A 408 59.52 -27.09 10.89
CA PHE A 408 59.71 -27.87 9.67
C PHE A 408 60.40 -29.21 9.97
N LEU A 409 60.00 -30.29 9.26
CA LEU A 409 60.79 -31.48 8.94
C LEU A 409 60.21 -32.15 7.65
N PRO A 410 60.97 -32.95 6.90
CA PRO A 410 61.38 -32.55 5.55
C PRO A 410 60.93 -33.50 4.42
N MET A 411 61.24 -33.04 3.20
CA MET A 411 60.98 -33.64 1.89
C MET A 411 61.30 -35.13 1.76
N ALA A 412 60.46 -35.81 0.95
CA ALA A 412 60.86 -36.97 0.16
C ALA A 412 60.54 -36.70 -1.33
N GLN A 413 61.56 -36.92 -2.16
CA GLN A 413 61.55 -36.85 -3.62
C GLN A 413 60.92 -38.11 -4.22
N GLY A 414 60.31 -38.02 -5.40
CA GLY A 414 59.95 -39.22 -6.18
C GLY A 414 59.09 -38.99 -7.42
N ALA A 415 59.75 -38.67 -8.54
CA ALA A 415 59.52 -39.07 -9.94
C ALA A 415 58.12 -38.98 -10.64
N PRO A 416 58.09 -38.76 -11.98
CA PRO A 416 56.87 -38.55 -12.75
C PRO A 416 56.30 -39.87 -13.32
N SER A 417 54.99 -40.06 -13.25
CA SER A 417 54.30 -41.15 -13.97
C SER A 417 53.45 -40.62 -15.11
N THR A 418 53.81 -41.10 -16.28
CA THR A 418 53.25 -40.93 -17.62
C THR A 418 52.03 -41.85 -17.86
N ILE A 419 51.18 -41.45 -18.83
CA ILE A 419 50.33 -42.28 -19.75
C ILE A 419 48.97 -42.80 -19.18
N PRO A 420 47.90 -43.08 -19.98
CA PRO A 420 47.56 -42.80 -21.40
C PRO A 420 46.15 -42.17 -21.65
N MET A 421 45.97 -41.68 -22.88
CA MET A 421 44.69 -41.67 -23.60
C MET A 421 44.26 -43.09 -24.01
N THR A 422 42.99 -43.44 -23.79
CA THR A 422 42.34 -44.57 -24.48
C THR A 422 41.01 -44.15 -25.09
N HIS A 423 40.87 -44.49 -26.37
CA HIS A 423 39.67 -44.37 -27.19
C HIS A 423 38.64 -45.49 -26.90
N ALA A 424 37.38 -45.15 -27.23
CA ALA A 424 36.29 -45.99 -27.73
C ALA A 424 35.51 -46.88 -26.76
N ALA A 425 34.20 -46.62 -26.65
CA ALA A 425 33.16 -47.57 -27.11
C ALA A 425 31.77 -46.89 -27.17
N VAL A 426 31.10 -47.16 -28.29
CA VAL A 426 29.68 -46.91 -28.58
C VAL A 426 28.81 -47.83 -27.72
N SER A 427 27.71 -47.32 -27.17
CA SER A 427 26.59 -48.14 -26.68
C SER A 427 25.27 -47.36 -26.80
N GLU A 428 24.26 -48.07 -27.33
CA GLU A 428 22.90 -47.65 -27.69
C GLU A 428 22.03 -47.14 -26.51
N PRO A 429 20.96 -46.37 -26.79
CA PRO A 429 20.09 -45.81 -25.77
C PRO A 429 19.00 -46.81 -25.32
N GLN A 430 18.93 -47.06 -24.01
CA GLN A 430 17.79 -47.72 -23.38
C GLN A 430 16.72 -46.71 -22.93
N ALA A 431 15.48 -47.04 -23.30
CA ALA A 431 14.23 -46.83 -22.58
C ALA A 431 13.88 -45.42 -22.07
N ALA A 432 12.96 -44.80 -22.79
CA ALA A 432 12.13 -43.69 -22.35
C ALA A 432 11.37 -44.03 -21.05
N GLN A 433 11.66 -43.31 -19.97
CA GLN A 433 10.77 -43.18 -18.81
C GLN A 433 9.85 -41.98 -19.02
N SER A 434 8.57 -42.29 -19.13
CA SER A 434 7.44 -41.37 -19.19
C SER A 434 7.37 -40.49 -17.93
N TRP A 435 7.37 -39.19 -18.12
CA TRP A 435 6.95 -38.21 -17.12
C TRP A 435 5.40 -38.19 -17.03
N PRO A 436 4.81 -37.96 -15.85
CA PRO A 436 3.35 -37.90 -15.70
C PRO A 436 2.78 -36.60 -16.29
N PRO A 437 1.55 -36.60 -16.83
CA PRO A 437 0.94 -35.38 -17.34
C PRO A 437 0.52 -34.46 -16.20
N SER A 438 0.93 -33.21 -16.31
CA SER A 438 0.46 -32.06 -15.55
C SER A 438 -1.06 -31.92 -15.70
N SER A 439 -1.73 -31.83 -14.54
CA SER A 439 -3.14 -31.52 -14.40
C SER A 439 -3.47 -30.19 -15.08
N SER A 440 -4.31 -30.26 -16.11
CA SER A 440 -4.93 -29.10 -16.75
C SER A 440 -5.89 -28.41 -15.79
N SER A 441 -5.63 -27.13 -15.54
CA SER A 441 -6.55 -26.17 -14.96
C SER A 441 -7.78 -25.98 -15.85
N GLU A 442 -8.97 -26.15 -15.27
CA GLU A 442 -10.27 -25.86 -15.89
C GLU A 442 -10.42 -24.35 -16.15
N PRO A 443 -10.94 -23.93 -17.31
CA PRO A 443 -11.39 -22.56 -17.51
C PRO A 443 -12.83 -22.39 -16.99
N LEU A 444 -12.99 -21.53 -15.98
CA LEU A 444 -14.30 -21.06 -15.52
C LEU A 444 -14.99 -20.26 -16.65
N HIS A 445 -16.10 -20.80 -17.14
CA HIS A 445 -17.05 -20.08 -17.99
C HIS A 445 -17.81 -19.04 -17.15
N LEU A 446 -17.61 -17.75 -17.45
CA LEU A 446 -18.49 -16.67 -17.04
C LEU A 446 -19.77 -16.73 -17.89
N THR A 447 -20.89 -17.14 -17.29
CA THR A 447 -22.21 -17.02 -17.91
C THR A 447 -22.90 -15.73 -17.46
N SER A 448 -23.12 -14.86 -18.45
CA SER A 448 -24.30 -14.03 -18.69
C SER A 448 -25.33 -13.91 -17.57
N SER A 449 -25.48 -12.67 -17.09
CA SER A 449 -26.56 -12.18 -16.25
C SER A 449 -27.90 -12.16 -17.00
N ASP A 450 -28.95 -12.72 -16.38
CA ASP A 450 -30.35 -12.40 -16.67
C ASP A 450 -31.02 -11.92 -15.36
N PRO A 451 -31.89 -10.88 -15.41
CA PRO A 451 -32.51 -10.31 -14.22
C PRO A 451 -33.82 -11.02 -13.87
N LEU A 452 -33.93 -11.51 -12.62
CA LEU A 452 -35.20 -12.00 -12.07
C LEU A 452 -35.88 -10.94 -11.20
N HIS A 453 -37.16 -10.73 -11.52
CA HIS A 453 -38.19 -10.03 -10.77
C HIS A 453 -38.16 -10.34 -9.26
N LEU A 454 -38.12 -9.30 -8.42
CA LEU A 454 -38.50 -9.37 -7.02
C LEU A 454 -39.95 -8.90 -6.87
N GLY A 455 -40.80 -9.87 -6.51
CA GLY A 455 -42.17 -9.64 -6.08
C GLY A 455 -42.22 -9.16 -4.63
N THR A 456 -43.13 -8.23 -4.38
CA THR A 456 -43.58 -7.76 -3.08
C THR A 456 -44.20 -8.90 -2.28
N ARG A 457 -43.85 -8.99 -0.98
CA ARG A 457 -44.67 -9.76 -0.04
C ARG A 457 -44.64 -9.14 1.35
N ASP A 458 -45.79 -8.54 1.68
CA ASP A 458 -46.21 -8.17 3.01
C ASP A 458 -46.21 -9.37 3.95
N THR A 459 -45.73 -9.17 5.18
CA THR A 459 -46.28 -9.88 6.35
C THR A 459 -46.29 -8.93 7.54
N SER A 460 -47.50 -8.55 7.93
CA SER A 460 -47.87 -7.98 9.21
C SER A 460 -47.81 -9.06 10.31
N GLY A 461 -47.34 -8.69 11.49
CA GLY A 461 -47.33 -9.54 12.67
C GLY A 461 -47.25 -8.69 13.94
N THR A 462 -48.35 -8.64 14.68
CA THR A 462 -48.63 -7.78 15.83
C THR A 462 -48.50 -8.53 17.16
N CYS A 463 -48.12 -7.76 18.21
CA CYS A 463 -48.33 -7.95 19.68
C CYS A 463 -47.39 -8.91 20.48
N PRO A 464 -47.26 -8.77 21.83
CA PRO A 464 -47.74 -7.73 22.78
C PRO A 464 -46.66 -7.17 23.76
N PRO A 465 -46.99 -6.21 24.66
CA PRO A 465 -46.02 -5.50 25.51
C PRO A 465 -45.79 -6.18 26.87
N HIS A 466 -44.58 -6.03 27.41
CA HIS A 466 -44.23 -6.46 28.77
C HIS A 466 -44.29 -5.28 29.74
N MET A 467 -45.15 -5.42 30.75
CA MET A 467 -45.18 -4.60 31.97
C MET A 467 -43.97 -4.89 32.86
N GLY A 468 -43.43 -3.85 33.49
CA GLY A 468 -42.42 -3.92 34.55
C GLY A 468 -42.40 -2.62 35.36
N SER A 469 -42.86 -2.71 36.59
CA SER A 469 -43.15 -1.63 37.55
C SER A 469 -41.92 -1.17 38.36
N VAL A 470 -41.87 0.15 38.59
CA VAL A 470 -41.58 0.90 39.83
C VAL A 470 -40.58 0.34 40.86
N SER A 471 -39.56 1.13 41.17
CA SER A 471 -39.17 1.39 42.57
C SER A 471 -38.64 2.82 42.72
N GLU A 472 -39.42 3.65 43.42
CA GLU A 472 -39.02 4.94 43.97
C GLU A 472 -38.02 4.72 45.12
N GLY A 473 -37.01 5.60 45.20
CA GLY A 473 -36.09 5.68 46.33
C GLY A 473 -35.74 7.14 46.59
N ALA A 474 -36.44 7.73 47.57
CA ALA A 474 -36.17 9.05 48.11
C ALA A 474 -34.88 9.04 48.94
N GLY A 475 -34.09 10.10 48.85
CA GLY A 475 -32.91 10.36 49.67
C GLY A 475 -32.59 11.85 49.64
N GLU A 476 -33.00 12.53 50.69
CA GLU A 476 -32.86 13.97 50.97
C GLU A 476 -31.63 14.22 51.87
N ALA A 477 -31.13 15.48 51.89
CA ALA A 477 -30.07 16.09 52.71
C ALA A 477 -28.60 15.75 52.32
N ASP A 478 -27.62 16.67 52.29
CA ASP A 478 -27.46 17.96 52.96
C ASP A 478 -26.52 18.90 52.17
N GLU A 479 -26.80 20.20 52.25
CA GLU A 479 -25.92 21.30 51.83
C GLU A 479 -24.76 21.51 52.80
N VAL A 480 -23.52 21.60 52.30
CA VAL A 480 -22.48 22.45 52.90
C VAL A 480 -21.68 23.11 51.78
N GLY A 481 -21.75 24.44 51.72
CA GLY A 481 -21.14 25.26 50.70
C GLY A 481 -19.62 25.40 50.83
N SER A 482 -18.96 25.58 49.69
CA SER A 482 -17.65 26.23 49.60
C SER A 482 -17.53 26.93 48.25
N LEU A 483 -17.51 28.26 48.31
CA LEU A 483 -17.29 29.18 47.19
C LEU A 483 -15.86 29.02 46.66
N ALA A 484 -15.72 28.53 45.43
CA ALA A 484 -14.51 28.71 44.63
C ALA A 484 -14.91 29.06 43.20
N MET A 485 -14.40 30.19 42.71
CA MET A 485 -14.60 30.73 41.36
C MET A 485 -14.13 29.69 40.33
N GLY A 486 -15.09 28.97 39.73
CA GLY A 486 -14.85 27.94 38.73
C GLY A 486 -15.24 28.41 37.33
N SER A 487 -14.34 28.20 36.36
CA SER A 487 -14.65 28.23 34.93
C SER A 487 -15.90 27.40 34.63
N PRO A 488 -16.78 27.84 33.70
CA PRO A 488 -18.01 27.12 33.40
C PRO A 488 -17.68 25.77 32.73
N ARG A 489 -17.67 24.70 33.52
CA ARG A 489 -17.80 23.32 33.03
C ARG A 489 -19.26 23.14 32.62
N PHE A 490 -19.58 23.38 31.36
CA PHE A 490 -20.84 22.92 30.78
C PHE A 490 -20.83 21.39 30.77
N SER A 491 -21.50 20.80 31.75
CA SER A 491 -21.80 19.37 31.80
C SER A 491 -22.88 19.07 30.77
N LEU A 492 -22.50 18.88 29.51
CA LEU A 492 -23.31 18.16 28.52
C LEU A 492 -23.42 16.70 29.00
N LYS A 493 -24.33 16.44 29.95
CA LYS A 493 -24.85 15.10 30.26
C LYS A 493 -25.79 14.67 29.12
N MET A 494 -25.28 14.59 27.91
CA MET A 494 -25.89 13.74 26.89
C MET A 494 -25.50 12.30 27.23
N ARG A 495 -26.48 11.40 27.21
CA ARG A 495 -26.33 10.01 27.66
C ARG A 495 -25.38 9.27 26.71
N ASN A 496 -24.13 9.06 27.15
CA ASN A 496 -23.14 8.24 26.43
C ASN A 496 -23.67 6.84 26.05
N SER A 497 -24.66 6.31 26.76
CA SER A 497 -25.23 4.99 26.50
C SER A 497 -26.01 4.88 25.18
N GLU A 498 -26.54 5.98 24.64
CA GLU A 498 -27.26 5.98 23.35
C GLU A 498 -26.29 6.16 22.16
N MET A 499 -25.09 6.72 22.37
CA MET A 499 -24.04 6.82 21.34
C MET A 499 -23.31 5.49 21.09
N ASP A 500 -23.11 4.67 22.11
CA ASP A 500 -22.39 3.39 21.95
C ASP A 500 -23.16 2.38 21.09
N ALA A 501 -24.50 2.47 21.06
CA ALA A 501 -25.36 1.59 20.26
C ALA A 501 -25.33 1.91 18.75
N LEU A 502 -25.06 3.16 18.36
CA LEU A 502 -24.96 3.57 16.95
C LEU A 502 -23.56 3.34 16.35
N LEU A 503 -22.55 3.04 17.17
CA LEU A 503 -21.17 2.82 16.73
C LEU A 503 -20.80 1.34 16.50
N LEU A 504 -21.65 0.39 16.93
CA LEU A 504 -21.40 -1.05 16.76
C LEU A 504 -21.81 -1.60 15.37
N ASP A 505 -22.58 -0.84 14.58
CA ASP A 505 -22.95 -1.19 13.19
C ASP A 505 -22.05 -0.50 12.12
N LEU A 506 -20.89 0.06 12.51
CA LEU A 506 -19.90 0.76 11.64
C LEU A 506 -18.45 0.33 11.93
#